data_AF-T0ZIY2-F1
#
_entry.id   AF-T0ZIY2-F1
#
_cell.length_a   1.000
_cell.length_b   1.000
_cell.length_c   1.000
_cell.angle_alpha   90.00
_cell.angle_beta   90.00
_cell.angle_gamma   90.00
#
_symmetry.space_group_name_H-M   'P 1'
#
loop_
_entity.id
_entity.type
_entity.pdbx_description
1 polymer ?
#
loop_
_entity_poly.entity_id
_entity_poly.type
_entity_poly.pdbx_seq_one_letter_code
_entity_poly.pdbx_strand_id
1 'polypeptide(L)'
;MQTLQNPPPHPNRASLRLLAGQALSRAAGAPLVAGNRVQLLIDGSAHFEAWGAMIAAARHDVLLENYIIADDAVGRHFRDLLIERARAGVHVAVIHDWFGTFGNAGHRFFSPLRAAGVAVRAFNRPRLESPLGWVGRDHRKLLAVDGRVGSVSGVCVSAKWLGDAAHGVA
;
A
#
# COMPACT_ATOMS: atom_id res chain seq x y z
N MET A 1 16.75 -58.80 8.64
CA MET A 1 15.58 -58.28 9.38
C MET A 1 15.72 -56.76 9.42
N GLN A 2 15.17 -56.05 8.42
CA GLN A 2 15.20 -54.58 8.36
C GLN A 2 13.91 -54.05 8.97
N THR A 3 14.02 -53.29 10.05
CA THR A 3 12.91 -52.54 10.66
C THR A 3 12.58 -51.34 9.78
N LEU A 4 11.45 -51.41 9.06
CA LEU A 4 10.86 -50.25 8.40
C LEU A 4 10.46 -49.24 9.49
N GLN A 5 11.22 -48.16 9.62
CA GLN A 5 10.81 -47.01 10.42
C GLN A 5 9.65 -46.32 9.69
N ASN A 6 8.50 -46.27 10.34
CA ASN A 6 7.38 -45.47 9.87
C ASN A 6 7.82 -43.99 9.78
N PRO A 7 7.45 -43.26 8.71
CA PRO A 7 7.74 -41.83 8.63
C PRO A 7 7.08 -41.09 9.80
N PRO A 8 7.68 -39.98 10.26
CA PRO A 8 7.12 -39.21 11.36
C PRO A 8 5.70 -38.74 11.02
N PRO A 9 4.78 -38.71 12.00
CA PRO A 9 3.40 -38.33 11.76
C PRO A 9 3.35 -36.91 11.18
N HIS A 10 2.64 -36.74 10.08
CA HIS A 10 2.40 -35.42 9.51
C HIS A 10 1.64 -34.55 10.52
N PRO A 11 2.05 -33.29 10.73
CA PRO A 11 1.40 -32.44 11.70
C PRO A 11 -0.09 -32.25 11.34
N ASN A 12 -0.95 -32.45 12.33
CA ASN A 12 -2.39 -32.23 12.20
C ASN A 12 -2.66 -30.79 11.71
N ARG A 13 -3.56 -30.64 10.73
CA ARG A 13 -4.00 -29.34 10.19
C ARG A 13 -4.39 -28.33 11.27
N ALA A 14 -4.95 -28.78 12.40
CA ALA A 14 -5.27 -27.93 13.54
C ALA A 14 -4.01 -27.33 14.19
N SER A 15 -2.98 -28.16 14.41
CA SER A 15 -1.70 -27.74 14.98
C SER A 15 -0.95 -26.79 14.06
N LEU A 16 -0.96 -27.04 12.74
CA LEU A 16 -0.38 -26.14 11.74
C LEU A 16 -1.07 -24.76 11.73
N ARG A 17 -2.41 -24.73 11.82
CA ARG A 17 -3.16 -23.45 11.89
C ARG A 17 -2.84 -22.66 13.15
N LEU A 18 -2.70 -23.34 14.29
CA LEU A 18 -2.33 -22.69 15.55
C LEU A 18 -0.93 -22.07 15.46
N LEU A 19 0.05 -22.84 14.96
CA LEU A 19 1.41 -22.36 14.77
C LEU A 19 1.49 -21.21 13.76
N ALA A 20 0.76 -21.31 12.64
CA ALA A 20 0.67 -20.23 11.66
C ALA A 20 0.01 -18.97 12.25
N GLY A 21 -1.04 -19.12 13.06
CA GLY A 21 -1.69 -18.01 13.76
C GLY A 21 -0.74 -17.32 14.76
N GLN A 22 0.03 -18.09 15.51
CA GLN A 22 1.06 -17.56 16.42
C GLN A 22 2.19 -16.86 15.67
N ALA A 23 2.69 -17.46 14.59
CA ALA A 23 3.74 -16.88 13.76
C ALA A 23 3.29 -15.56 13.12
N LEU A 24 2.08 -15.53 12.55
CA LEU A 24 1.50 -14.32 11.97
C LEU A 24 1.31 -13.23 13.01
N SER A 25 0.77 -13.57 14.19
CA SER A 25 0.57 -12.60 15.27
C SER A 25 1.87 -11.95 15.73
N ARG A 26 2.96 -12.73 15.79
CA ARG A 26 4.29 -12.22 16.15
C ARG A 26 4.93 -11.38 15.05
N ALA A 27 4.77 -11.77 13.79
CA ALA A 27 5.40 -11.09 12.66
C ALA A 27 4.66 -9.82 12.24
N ALA A 28 3.33 -9.87 12.19
CA ALA A 28 2.49 -8.77 11.73
C ALA A 28 2.05 -7.82 12.86
N GLY A 29 2.21 -8.23 14.13
CA GLY A 29 1.67 -7.48 15.27
C GLY A 29 0.14 -7.43 15.31
N ALA A 30 -0.53 -8.32 14.56
CA ALA A 30 -1.99 -8.35 14.41
C ALA A 30 -2.51 -9.80 14.44
N PRO A 31 -3.70 -10.06 15.02
CA PRO A 31 -4.27 -11.41 15.04
C PRO A 31 -4.63 -11.90 13.64
N LEU A 32 -4.66 -13.21 13.46
CA LEU A 32 -5.19 -13.83 12.24
C LEU A 32 -6.71 -13.57 12.15
N VAL A 33 -7.15 -12.89 11.09
CA VAL A 33 -8.57 -12.63 10.81
C VAL A 33 -9.06 -13.59 9.73
N ALA A 34 -10.14 -14.32 10.00
CA ALA A 34 -10.78 -15.23 9.05
C ALA A 34 -11.93 -14.55 8.28
N GLY A 35 -12.43 -15.19 7.21
CA GLY A 35 -13.58 -14.69 6.44
C GLY A 35 -13.25 -13.63 5.37
N ASN A 36 -11.96 -13.39 5.11
CA ASN A 36 -11.51 -12.46 4.08
C ASN A 36 -11.69 -13.05 2.67
N ARG A 37 -12.02 -12.18 1.71
CA ARG A 37 -11.91 -12.46 0.27
C ARG A 37 -10.67 -11.75 -0.26
N VAL A 38 -9.86 -12.45 -1.03
CA VAL A 38 -8.66 -11.90 -1.68
C VAL A 38 -8.85 -11.96 -3.19
N GLN A 39 -8.52 -10.86 -3.85
CA GLN A 39 -8.43 -10.77 -5.31
C GLN A 39 -6.99 -10.43 -5.68
N LEU A 40 -6.42 -11.17 -6.63
CA LEU A 40 -5.15 -10.82 -7.24
C LEU A 40 -5.40 -9.78 -8.33
N LEU A 41 -4.66 -8.68 -8.26
CA LEU A 41 -4.61 -7.67 -9.30
C LEU A 41 -3.31 -7.89 -10.07
N ILE A 42 -3.44 -8.26 -11.34
CA ILE A 42 -2.32 -8.52 -12.24
C ILE A 42 -2.12 -7.26 -13.08
N ASP A 43 -0.88 -6.84 -13.22
CA ASP A 43 -0.46 -5.64 -13.96
C ASP A 43 -0.84 -4.31 -13.30
N GLY A 44 -0.14 -3.24 -13.70
CA GLY A 44 -0.34 -1.91 -13.13
C GLY A 44 -1.70 -1.29 -13.47
N SER A 45 -2.23 -1.56 -14.67
CA SER A 45 -3.52 -1.02 -15.13
C SER A 45 -4.67 -1.50 -14.24
N ALA A 46 -4.82 -2.82 -14.06
CA ALA A 46 -5.86 -3.39 -13.21
C ALA A 46 -5.68 -2.96 -11.74
N HIS A 47 -4.44 -2.80 -11.29
CA HIS A 47 -4.15 -2.25 -9.98
C HIS A 47 -4.68 -0.82 -9.81
N PHE A 48 -4.37 0.08 -10.75
CA PHE A 48 -4.79 1.48 -10.67
C PHE A 48 -6.29 1.66 -10.85
N GLU A 49 -6.93 0.88 -11.72
CA GLU A 49 -8.39 0.86 -11.88
C GLU A 49 -9.08 0.43 -10.57
N ALA A 50 -8.61 -0.66 -9.95
CA ALA A 50 -9.17 -1.14 -8.69
C ALA A 50 -8.99 -0.12 -7.56
N TRP A 51 -7.80 0.46 -7.43
CA TRP A 51 -7.54 1.50 -6.42
C TRP A 51 -8.37 2.76 -6.65
N GLY A 52 -8.50 3.21 -7.90
CA GLY A 52 -9.35 4.34 -8.25
C GLY A 52 -10.80 4.11 -7.88
N ALA A 53 -11.34 2.92 -8.18
CA ALA A 53 -12.70 2.53 -7.82
C ALA A 53 -12.91 2.46 -6.29
N MET A 54 -11.95 1.91 -5.54
CA MET A 54 -11.99 1.86 -4.07
C MET A 54 -12.04 3.26 -3.47
N ILE A 55 -11.18 4.17 -3.94
CA ILE A 55 -11.14 5.56 -3.47
C ILE A 55 -12.46 6.27 -3.81
N ALA A 56 -12.93 6.15 -5.05
CA ALA A 56 -14.18 6.79 -5.48
C ALA A 56 -15.40 6.33 -4.68
N ALA A 57 -15.42 5.07 -4.22
CA ALA A 57 -16.49 4.50 -3.43
C ALA A 57 -16.42 4.83 -1.92
N ALA A 58 -15.33 5.42 -1.45
CA ALA A 58 -15.10 5.70 -0.03
C ALA A 58 -16.15 6.64 0.57
N ARG A 59 -16.55 6.37 1.83
CA ARG A 59 -17.59 7.12 2.55
C ARG A 59 -17.13 7.72 3.87
N HIS A 60 -16.10 7.18 4.49
CA HIS A 60 -15.63 7.55 5.83
C HIS A 60 -14.16 7.93 5.81
N ASP A 61 -13.30 7.05 5.28
CA ASP A 61 -11.86 7.29 5.27
C ASP A 61 -11.12 6.65 4.09
N VAL A 62 -10.05 7.31 3.67
CA VAL A 62 -9.06 6.81 2.73
C VAL A 62 -7.67 7.03 3.33
N LEU A 63 -6.95 5.94 3.59
CA LEU A 63 -5.59 5.95 4.09
C LEU A 63 -4.67 5.39 3.01
N LEU A 64 -3.83 6.25 2.45
CA LEU A 64 -2.89 5.90 1.38
C LEU A 64 -1.45 6.03 1.90
N GLU A 65 -0.66 4.98 1.70
CA GLU A 65 0.77 4.96 1.92
C GLU A 65 1.47 4.50 0.65
N ASN A 66 2.45 5.26 0.16
CA ASN A 66 3.21 4.86 -1.03
C ASN A 66 4.66 5.35 -1.02
N TYR A 67 5.57 4.48 -1.46
CA TYR A 67 6.99 4.80 -1.57
C TYR A 67 7.28 5.88 -2.65
N ILE A 68 6.70 5.74 -3.84
CA ILE A 68 6.87 6.73 -4.92
C ILE A 68 5.50 7.28 -5.29
N ILE A 69 5.39 8.60 -5.21
CA ILE A 69 4.31 9.34 -5.87
C ILE A 69 4.95 10.24 -6.90
N ALA A 70 4.51 10.14 -8.15
CA ALA A 70 5.02 10.94 -9.26
C ALA A 70 3.98 11.96 -9.73
N ASP A 71 4.44 13.15 -10.12
CA ASP A 71 3.60 14.14 -10.83
C ASP A 71 3.50 13.77 -12.32
N ASP A 72 2.89 12.63 -12.60
CA ASP A 72 2.55 12.14 -13.93
C ASP A 72 1.04 11.93 -14.09
N ALA A 73 0.59 11.34 -15.19
CA ALA A 73 -0.84 11.15 -15.46
C ALA A 73 -1.51 10.27 -14.39
N VAL A 74 -0.84 9.21 -13.93
CA VAL A 74 -1.36 8.33 -12.88
C VAL A 74 -1.41 9.07 -11.55
N GLY A 75 -0.32 9.73 -11.15
CA GLY A 75 -0.32 10.45 -9.88
C GLY A 75 -1.30 11.60 -9.82
N ARG A 76 -1.48 12.35 -10.92
CA ARG A 76 -2.50 13.41 -10.99
C ARG A 76 -3.92 12.84 -10.93
N HIS A 77 -4.18 11.71 -11.56
CA HIS A 77 -5.47 11.03 -11.45
C HIS A 77 -5.79 10.67 -9.98
N PHE A 78 -4.86 10.03 -9.28
CA PHE A 78 -5.05 9.72 -7.85
C PHE A 78 -5.15 10.96 -6.98
N ARG A 79 -4.35 12.00 -7.24
CA ARG A 79 -4.44 13.29 -6.55
C ARG A 79 -5.86 13.86 -6.65
N ASP A 80 -6.44 13.85 -7.84
CA ASP A 80 -7.73 14.45 -8.11
C ASP A 80 -8.86 13.64 -7.45
N LEU A 81 -8.79 12.30 -7.47
CA LEU A 81 -9.72 11.43 -6.72
C LEU A 81 -9.66 11.69 -5.21
N LEU A 82 -8.46 11.79 -4.63
CA LEU A 82 -8.29 12.04 -3.19
C LEU A 82 -8.80 13.43 -2.79
N ILE A 83 -8.55 14.45 -3.62
CA ILE A 83 -9.11 15.80 -3.43
C ILE A 83 -10.62 15.77 -3.46
N GLU A 84 -11.20 15.07 -4.43
CA GLU A 84 -12.64 15.00 -4.60
C GLU A 84 -13.31 14.31 -3.40
N ARG A 85 -12.77 13.18 -2.93
CA ARG A 85 -13.26 12.52 -1.70
C ARG A 85 -13.12 13.39 -0.46
N ALA A 86 -12.00 14.09 -0.29
CA ALA A 86 -11.82 14.99 0.84
C ALA A 86 -12.86 16.13 0.84
N ARG A 87 -13.16 16.70 -0.34
CA ARG A 87 -14.22 17.71 -0.51
C ARG A 87 -15.62 17.16 -0.26
N ALA A 88 -15.84 15.87 -0.51
CA ALA A 88 -17.07 15.17 -0.18
C ALA A 88 -17.21 14.84 1.33
N GLY A 89 -16.25 15.26 2.17
CA GLY A 89 -16.28 15.07 3.63
C GLY A 89 -15.66 13.76 4.11
N VAL A 90 -15.02 12.98 3.21
CA VAL A 90 -14.28 11.78 3.58
C VAL A 90 -12.95 12.17 4.23
N HIS A 91 -12.55 11.52 5.31
CA HIS A 91 -11.23 11.74 5.91
C HIS A 91 -10.14 11.11 5.05
N VAL A 92 -9.26 11.92 4.47
CA VAL A 92 -8.19 11.43 3.60
C VAL A 92 -6.83 11.73 4.20
N ALA A 93 -6.00 10.69 4.36
CA ALA A 93 -4.62 10.80 4.82
C ALA A 93 -3.66 10.13 3.84
N VAL A 94 -2.55 10.81 3.55
CA VAL A 94 -1.52 10.34 2.63
C VAL A 94 -0.16 10.40 3.31
N ILE A 95 0.50 9.25 3.40
CA ILE A 95 1.92 9.13 3.74
C ILE A 95 2.68 8.82 2.45
N HIS A 96 3.72 9.60 2.19
CA HIS A 96 4.65 9.30 1.11
C HIS A 96 6.07 9.28 1.62
N ASP A 97 6.89 8.40 1.07
CA ASP A 97 8.30 8.32 1.42
C ASP A 97 9.06 9.52 0.82
N TRP A 98 9.79 10.29 1.65
CA TRP A 98 10.52 11.48 1.17
C TRP A 98 11.56 11.11 0.10
N PHE A 99 12.28 10.02 0.34
CA PHE A 99 13.19 9.24 -0.49
C PHE A 99 12.69 9.02 -1.90
N GLY A 100 11.77 8.06 -2.00
CA GLY A 100 11.20 7.60 -3.26
C GLY A 100 10.47 8.70 -4.01
N THR A 101 9.86 9.65 -3.30
CA THR A 101 9.14 10.76 -3.92
C THR A 101 10.06 11.91 -4.36
N PHE A 102 11.30 11.99 -3.85
CA PHE A 102 12.25 13.04 -4.21
C PHE A 102 12.49 13.06 -5.73
N GLY A 103 12.32 14.23 -6.35
CA GLY A 103 12.43 14.40 -7.80
C GLY A 103 11.23 13.89 -8.62
N ASN A 104 10.32 13.08 -8.06
CA ASN A 104 9.13 12.58 -8.75
C ASN A 104 7.90 13.46 -8.49
N ALA A 105 7.70 13.96 -7.26
CA ALA A 105 6.65 14.90 -6.92
C ALA A 105 7.11 15.89 -5.84
N GLY A 106 6.54 17.10 -5.84
CA GLY A 106 6.97 18.17 -4.95
C GLY A 106 5.83 19.06 -4.50
N HIS A 107 6.16 20.29 -4.08
CA HIS A 107 5.20 21.23 -3.52
C HIS A 107 3.95 21.44 -4.42
N ARG A 108 4.15 21.58 -5.73
CA ARG A 108 3.05 21.79 -6.70
C ARG A 108 2.06 20.63 -6.75
N PHE A 109 2.54 19.41 -6.56
CA PHE A 109 1.70 18.21 -6.53
C PHE A 109 0.91 18.10 -5.22
N PHE A 110 1.55 18.34 -4.08
CA PHE A 110 0.94 18.15 -2.76
C PHE A 110 0.14 19.34 -2.24
N SER A 111 0.39 20.56 -2.74
CA SER A 111 -0.32 21.76 -2.27
C SER A 111 -1.84 21.68 -2.51
N PRO A 112 -2.34 21.24 -3.69
CA PRO A 112 -3.78 21.08 -3.91
C PRO A 112 -4.44 20.06 -2.97
N LEU A 113 -3.75 18.96 -2.65
CA LEU A 113 -4.22 17.96 -1.67
C LEU A 113 -4.44 18.60 -0.31
N ARG A 114 -3.42 19.30 0.21
CA ARG A 114 -3.51 19.98 1.52
C ARG A 114 -4.59 21.04 1.53
N ALA A 115 -4.72 21.82 0.45
CA ALA A 115 -5.76 22.83 0.31
C ALA A 115 -7.18 22.25 0.29
N ALA A 116 -7.34 21.01 -0.17
CA ALA A 116 -8.61 20.28 -0.13
C ALA A 116 -8.91 19.60 1.22
N GLY A 117 -8.03 19.73 2.21
CA GLY A 117 -8.20 19.11 3.53
C GLY A 117 -7.52 17.74 3.69
N VAL A 118 -6.76 17.26 2.70
CA VAL A 118 -6.04 15.98 2.81
C VAL A 118 -4.87 16.11 3.78
N ALA A 119 -4.77 15.19 4.74
CA ALA A 119 -3.65 15.09 5.67
C ALA A 119 -2.44 14.45 4.99
N VAL A 120 -1.57 15.28 4.37
CA VAL A 120 -0.35 14.80 3.69
C VAL A 120 0.86 14.87 4.61
N ARG A 121 1.63 13.78 4.72
CA ARG A 121 2.91 13.72 5.46
C ARG A 121 3.99 13.00 4.66
N ALA A 122 5.21 13.51 4.77
CA ALA A 122 6.40 12.88 4.22
C ALA A 122 7.10 12.05 5.31
N PHE A 123 7.31 10.76 5.05
CA PHE A 123 8.06 9.88 5.93
C PHE A 123 9.58 10.15 5.82
N ASN A 124 10.22 10.26 6.98
CA ASN A 124 11.68 10.39 7.13
C ASN A 124 12.36 11.40 6.19
N ARG A 125 11.83 12.63 6.17
CA ARG A 125 12.55 13.78 5.60
C ARG A 125 13.84 14.05 6.40
N PRO A 126 14.93 14.52 5.76
CA PRO A 126 16.14 14.95 6.45
C PRO A 126 15.85 16.00 7.51
N ARG A 127 16.53 15.86 8.65
CA ARG A 127 16.37 16.66 9.86
C ARG A 127 17.73 16.85 10.49
N LEU A 128 18.06 18.06 10.94
CA LEU A 128 19.37 18.37 11.52
C LEU A 128 19.58 17.61 12.84
N GLU A 129 18.51 17.41 13.59
CA GLU A 129 18.47 16.66 14.84
C GLU A 129 18.63 15.13 14.66
N SER A 130 18.51 14.62 13.42
CA SER A 130 18.72 13.21 13.10
C SER A 130 19.41 13.06 11.73
N PRO A 131 20.74 13.28 11.66
CA PRO A 131 21.47 13.34 10.39
C PRO A 131 21.36 12.07 9.52
N LEU A 132 21.15 10.90 10.13
CA LEU A 132 20.97 9.61 9.44
C LEU A 132 19.53 9.07 9.52
N GLY A 133 18.60 9.79 10.15
CA GLY A 133 17.21 9.33 10.32
C GLY A 133 16.47 9.14 8.99
N TRP A 134 16.93 9.79 7.92
CA TRP A 134 16.38 9.66 6.58
C TRP A 134 16.78 8.34 5.87
N VAL A 135 17.71 7.55 6.42
CA VAL A 135 18.11 6.27 5.81
C VAL A 135 16.99 5.23 5.91
N GLY A 136 16.21 5.24 6.99
CA GLY A 136 15.02 4.39 7.11
C GLY A 136 13.98 4.78 6.06
N ARG A 137 13.59 3.84 5.19
CA ARG A 137 12.58 4.06 4.15
C ARG A 137 11.27 3.40 4.49
N ASP A 138 10.18 4.07 4.14
CA ASP A 138 8.86 3.48 4.14
C ASP A 138 8.57 2.92 2.75
N HIS A 139 8.89 1.66 2.54
CA HIS A 139 8.73 1.01 1.25
C HIS A 139 7.34 0.37 1.05
N ARG A 140 6.37 0.68 1.92
CA ARG A 140 5.00 0.15 1.82
C ARG A 140 4.25 0.84 0.67
N LYS A 141 3.35 0.09 0.04
CA LYS A 141 2.33 0.59 -0.89
C LYS A 141 1.02 -0.02 -0.45
N LEU A 142 0.21 0.79 0.22
CA LEU A 142 -0.98 0.36 0.93
C LEU A 142 -2.11 1.35 0.71
N LEU A 143 -3.30 0.81 0.46
CA LEU A 143 -4.54 1.56 0.46
C LEU A 143 -5.49 0.89 1.45
N ALA A 144 -6.04 1.64 2.39
CA ALA A 144 -7.14 1.21 3.24
C ALA A 144 -8.31 2.18 3.08
N VAL A 145 -9.52 1.63 2.94
CA VAL A 145 -10.75 2.41 2.73
C VAL A 145 -11.83 1.95 3.69
N ASP A 146 -12.42 2.90 4.41
CA ASP A 146 -13.56 2.76 5.32
C ASP A 146 -13.37 1.66 6.39
N GLY A 147 -12.13 1.29 6.72
CA GLY A 147 -11.81 0.15 7.59
C GLY A 147 -12.32 -1.22 7.08
N ARG A 148 -12.70 -1.34 5.81
CA ARG A 148 -13.36 -2.52 5.23
C ARG A 148 -12.61 -3.15 4.07
N VAL A 149 -11.92 -2.33 3.28
CA VAL A 149 -11.17 -2.79 2.10
C VAL A 149 -9.72 -2.36 2.25
N GLY A 150 -8.81 -3.31 2.07
CA GLY A 150 -7.37 -3.07 2.10
C GLY A 150 -6.71 -3.63 0.84
N SER A 151 -5.68 -2.96 0.37
CA SER A 151 -4.84 -3.42 -0.73
C SER A 151 -3.37 -3.20 -0.39
N VAL A 152 -2.56 -4.22 -0.65
CA VAL A 152 -1.10 -4.16 -0.59
C VAL A 152 -0.54 -4.43 -1.98
N SER A 153 0.53 -3.75 -2.36
CA SER A 153 1.05 -3.82 -3.72
C SER A 153 2.57 -3.70 -3.81
N GLY A 154 3.13 -4.16 -4.94
CA GLY A 154 4.48 -3.82 -5.39
C GLY A 154 4.53 -2.53 -6.23
N VAL A 155 3.39 -2.04 -6.68
CA VAL A 155 3.23 -0.91 -7.61
C VAL A 155 3.22 0.43 -6.85
N CYS A 156 3.97 1.41 -7.36
CA CYS A 156 3.91 2.78 -6.85
C CYS A 156 2.94 3.64 -7.66
N VAL A 157 2.55 4.80 -7.13
CA VAL A 157 1.68 5.74 -7.84
C VAL A 157 2.50 6.51 -8.88
N SER A 158 2.70 5.88 -10.04
CA SER A 158 3.39 6.44 -11.20
C SER A 158 3.06 5.65 -12.47
N ALA A 159 3.04 6.35 -13.61
CA ALA A 159 2.88 5.77 -14.95
C ALA A 159 3.99 4.77 -15.30
N LYS A 160 5.14 4.78 -14.60
CA LYS A 160 6.23 3.81 -14.76
C LYS A 160 5.80 2.35 -14.54
N TRP A 161 4.67 2.13 -13.87
CA TRP A 161 4.15 0.81 -13.56
C TRP A 161 3.06 0.33 -14.53
N LEU A 162 2.71 1.11 -15.55
CA LEU A 162 1.77 0.69 -16.59
C LEU A 162 2.38 -0.28 -17.61
N GLY A 163 3.65 -0.65 -17.41
CA GLY A 163 4.41 -1.43 -18.37
C GLY A 163 4.84 -0.61 -19.59
N ASP A 164 5.49 -1.29 -20.52
CA ASP A 164 5.85 -0.80 -21.82
C ASP A 164 5.70 -1.94 -22.83
N ALA A 165 4.54 -1.97 -23.49
CA ALA A 165 4.19 -2.99 -24.47
C ALA A 165 5.18 -3.05 -25.64
N ALA A 166 5.80 -1.92 -26.02
CA ALA A 166 6.79 -1.89 -27.09
C ALA A 166 8.09 -2.62 -26.71
N HIS A 167 8.34 -2.78 -25.41
CA HIS A 167 9.48 -3.52 -24.87
C HIS A 167 9.09 -4.87 -24.23
N GLY A 168 7.85 -5.32 -24.44
CA GLY A 168 7.37 -6.60 -23.89
C GLY A 168 7.25 -6.62 -22.37
N VAL A 169 7.13 -5.44 -21.75
CA VAL A 169 6.93 -5.30 -20.29
C VAL A 169 5.44 -5.02 -20.06
N ALA A 170 4.75 -5.96 -19.41
CA ALA A 170 3.38 -5.77 -18.92
C ALA A 170 3.36 -5.05 -17.56
#